data_AF-A0A9D9PWM6-F1
#
_entry.id   AF-A0A9D9PWM6-F1
#
_cell.length_a   1.000
_cell.length_b   1.000
_cell.length_c   1.000
_cell.angle_alpha   90.00
_cell.angle_beta   90.00
_cell.angle_gamma   90.00
#
_symmetry.space_group_name_H-M   'P 1'
#
loop_
_entity.id
_entity.type
_entity.pdbx_description
1 polymer ?
#
loop_
_entity_poly.entity_id
_entity_poly.type
_entity_poly.pdbx_seq_one_letter_code
_entity_poly.pdbx_strand_id
1 'polypeptide(L)'
;MLESSREPADQLAGRFLRERRYLGSRDRRFISELYFDILRNRALLEFHARQGMSQASGVMPVTHVRHLGDARVGQGLRGVLPIAIITAHQLHRAHEETAGLLPDVADLWRMAGATGDLSVLVEAIRTSKIPESVLGDPVARMSLEYSLAPEIVREWVERFGGVVAEELCKASNTPAPTTIRVNSLRCTREECQAALAREGVSSVPTRFSPAGLILEKRVNAGALESYRGGMFEMQDEGSQIISMLASPAPGSVVVDACAGAGGKSLHMAALMQGQGTIHALDSDAARLQSLRA
;
A
#
# COMPACT_ATOMS: atom_id res chain seq x y z
N MET A 1 -3.36 16.03 -1.84
CA MET A 1 -2.33 15.19 -1.20
C MET A 1 -1.77 14.14 -2.16
N LEU A 2 -2.63 13.32 -2.78
CA LEU A 2 -2.21 12.24 -3.70
C LEU A 2 -1.57 12.69 -5.01
N GLU A 3 -2.03 13.80 -5.60
CA GLU A 3 -1.57 14.23 -6.94
C GLU A 3 -0.44 15.26 -6.90
N SER A 4 -0.17 15.83 -5.73
CA SER A 4 0.73 16.99 -5.55
C SER A 4 2.05 16.63 -4.87
N SER A 5 2.19 15.40 -4.40
CA SER A 5 3.36 14.94 -3.65
C SER A 5 4.23 14.03 -4.51
N ARG A 6 5.55 14.24 -4.48
CA ARG A 6 6.53 13.29 -5.01
C ARG A 6 6.94 12.23 -3.99
N GLU A 7 6.46 12.31 -2.75
CA GLU A 7 6.73 11.30 -1.73
C GLU A 7 5.93 10.00 -2.02
N PRO A 8 6.52 8.84 -1.69
CA PRO A 8 5.81 7.57 -1.65
C PRO A 8 4.55 7.62 -0.75
N ALA A 9 3.51 6.92 -1.17
CA ALA A 9 2.19 6.96 -0.53
C ALA A 9 2.21 6.53 0.94
N ASP A 10 3.06 5.55 1.29
CA ASP A 10 3.27 5.04 2.64
C ASP A 10 3.95 6.07 3.56
N GLN A 11 4.94 6.80 3.06
CA GLN A 11 5.59 7.87 3.83
C GLN A 11 4.62 9.01 4.12
N LEU A 12 3.82 9.38 3.12
CA LEU A 12 2.81 10.41 3.21
C LEU A 12 1.72 10.04 4.23
N ALA A 13 1.17 8.83 4.15
CA ALA A 13 0.21 8.31 5.12
C ALA A 13 0.83 8.24 6.54
N GLY A 14 2.07 7.75 6.65
CA GLY A 14 2.79 7.67 7.90
C GLY A 14 2.99 9.04 8.55
N ARG A 15 3.39 10.06 7.79
CA ARG A 15 3.53 11.45 8.27
C ARG A 15 2.19 12.00 8.75
N PHE A 16 1.14 11.87 7.94
CA PHE A 16 -0.22 12.35 8.28
C PHE A 16 -0.71 11.79 9.63
N LEU A 17 -0.49 10.49 9.88
CA LEU A 17 -0.89 9.82 11.12
C LEU A 17 0.02 10.16 12.31
N ARG A 18 1.32 10.41 12.10
CA ARG A 18 2.26 10.82 13.16
C ARG A 18 1.96 12.23 13.68
N GLU A 19 1.60 13.16 12.80
CA GLU A 19 1.24 14.52 13.16
C GLU A 19 -0.06 14.59 13.98
N ARG A 20 -0.98 13.64 13.75
CA ARG A 20 -2.30 13.58 14.42
C ARG A 20 -2.29 12.61 15.57
N ARG A 21 -1.58 12.96 16.65
CA ARG A 21 -1.43 12.12 17.85
C ARG A 21 -2.75 11.81 18.56
N TYR A 22 -3.78 12.63 18.38
CA TYR A 22 -5.13 12.42 18.95
C TYR A 22 -5.88 11.23 18.32
N LEU A 23 -5.47 10.75 17.13
CA LEU A 23 -6.11 9.60 16.49
C LEU A 23 -5.75 8.30 17.21
N GLY A 24 -6.76 7.53 17.61
CA GLY A 24 -6.60 6.22 18.22
C GLY A 24 -6.11 5.16 17.25
N SER A 25 -5.78 3.98 17.76
CA SER A 25 -5.33 2.83 16.94
C SER A 25 -6.38 2.41 15.90
N ARG A 26 -7.67 2.46 16.27
CA ARG A 26 -8.80 2.16 15.37
C ARG A 26 -8.89 3.15 14.22
N ASP A 27 -8.85 4.46 14.50
CA ASP A 27 -8.94 5.50 13.48
C ASP A 27 -7.76 5.46 12.52
N ARG A 28 -6.54 5.27 13.05
CA ARG A 28 -5.32 5.14 12.26
C ARG A 28 -5.40 3.97 11.28
N ARG A 29 -5.91 2.82 11.73
CA ARG A 29 -6.13 1.64 10.88
C ARG A 29 -7.13 1.95 9.78
N PHE A 30 -8.31 2.44 10.15
CA PHE A 30 -9.38 2.78 9.22
C PHE A 30 -8.91 3.76 8.13
N ILE A 31 -8.26 4.85 8.53
CA ILE A 31 -7.75 5.87 7.60
C ILE A 31 -6.70 5.26 6.66
N SER A 32 -5.79 4.45 7.19
CA SER A 32 -4.75 3.82 6.37
C SER A 32 -5.34 2.82 5.37
N GLU A 33 -6.28 1.99 5.80
CA GLU A 33 -6.97 1.02 4.93
C GLU A 33 -7.72 1.74 3.81
N LEU A 34 -8.57 2.71 4.16
CA LEU A 34 -9.31 3.53 3.20
C LEU A 34 -8.38 4.23 2.20
N TYR A 35 -7.28 4.82 2.67
CA TYR A 35 -6.32 5.50 1.82
C TYR A 35 -5.70 4.56 0.78
N PHE A 36 -5.26 3.37 1.19
CA PHE A 36 -4.68 2.41 0.25
C PHE A 36 -5.74 1.73 -0.63
N ASP A 37 -6.97 1.56 -0.16
CA ASP A 37 -8.07 1.02 -0.97
C ASP A 37 -8.47 1.99 -2.07
N ILE A 38 -8.49 3.30 -1.79
CA ILE A 38 -8.68 4.33 -2.81
C ILE A 38 -7.56 4.26 -3.85
N LEU A 39 -6.31 4.10 -3.42
CA LEU A 39 -5.17 4.01 -4.34
C LEU A 39 -5.26 2.77 -5.25
N ARG A 40 -5.58 1.61 -4.68
CA ARG A 40 -5.74 0.33 -5.41
C ARG A 40 -6.91 0.30 -6.38
N ASN A 41 -7.94 1.07 -6.11
CA ASN A 41 -9.15 1.10 -6.92
C ASN A 41 -9.32 2.44 -7.64
N ARG A 42 -8.27 3.26 -7.69
CA ARG A 42 -8.34 4.64 -8.13
C ARG A 42 -8.96 4.78 -9.51
N ALA A 43 -8.48 4.04 -10.51
CA ALA A 43 -8.98 4.16 -11.88
C ALA A 43 -10.47 3.82 -11.96
N LEU A 44 -10.87 2.72 -11.31
CA LEU A 44 -12.26 2.27 -11.24
C LEU A 44 -13.17 3.28 -10.52
N LEU A 45 -12.72 3.76 -9.35
CA LEU A 45 -13.42 4.74 -8.54
C LEU A 45 -13.57 6.08 -9.28
N GLU A 46 -12.51 6.54 -9.95
CA GLU A 46 -12.56 7.74 -10.78
C GLU A 46 -13.49 7.57 -11.98
N PHE A 47 -13.49 6.40 -12.61
CA PHE A 47 -14.38 6.10 -13.73
C PHE A 47 -15.84 6.20 -13.31
N HIS A 48 -16.24 5.49 -12.25
CA HIS A 48 -17.62 5.52 -11.78
C HIS A 48 -18.03 6.89 -11.26
N ALA A 49 -17.13 7.61 -10.59
CA ALA A 49 -17.40 8.98 -10.17
C ALA A 49 -17.65 9.90 -11.37
N ARG A 50 -16.85 9.82 -12.45
CA ARG A 50 -17.08 10.61 -13.67
C ARG A 50 -18.40 10.27 -14.35
N GLN A 51 -18.76 8.98 -14.41
CA GLN A 51 -20.04 8.54 -14.97
C GLN A 51 -21.22 9.05 -14.14
N GLY A 52 -21.17 8.88 -12.82
CA GLY A 52 -22.23 9.35 -11.92
C GLY A 52 -22.41 10.86 -11.98
N MET A 53 -21.32 11.63 -12.03
CA MET A 53 -21.37 13.09 -12.19
C MET A 53 -21.97 13.51 -13.53
N SER A 54 -21.75 12.75 -14.61
CA SER A 54 -22.37 13.02 -15.91
C SER A 54 -23.88 12.73 -15.93
N GLN A 55 -24.35 11.80 -15.09
CA GLN A 55 -25.75 11.38 -15.02
C GLN A 55 -26.57 12.21 -14.02
N ALA A 56 -25.93 12.69 -12.95
CA ALA A 56 -26.55 13.51 -11.90
C ALA A 56 -26.69 14.99 -12.34
N SER A 57 -27.63 15.25 -13.25
CA SER A 57 -27.95 16.61 -13.70
C SER A 57 -28.29 17.55 -12.53
N GLY A 58 -27.61 18.70 -12.43
CA GLY A 58 -27.82 19.68 -11.35
C GLY A 58 -26.89 19.51 -10.13
N VAL A 59 -26.06 18.47 -10.10
CA VAL A 59 -24.96 18.33 -9.12
C VAL A 59 -23.73 19.05 -9.65
N MET A 60 -23.38 20.18 -9.06
CA MET A 60 -22.23 20.98 -9.46
C MET A 60 -21.04 20.73 -8.53
N PRO A 61 -19.95 20.10 -9.02
CA PRO A 61 -18.70 20.02 -8.27
C PRO A 61 -18.09 21.42 -8.13
N VAL A 62 -17.62 21.77 -6.93
CA VAL A 62 -16.79 22.98 -6.76
C VAL A 62 -15.47 22.78 -7.48
N THR A 63 -15.23 23.58 -8.53
CA THR A 63 -13.93 23.62 -9.24
C THR A 63 -12.87 24.44 -8.48
N HIS A 64 -13.27 25.18 -7.44
CA HIS A 64 -12.41 26.06 -6.64
C HIS A 64 -12.93 26.24 -5.20
N VAL A 65 -12.43 25.51 -4.20
CA VAL A 65 -12.51 25.97 -2.79
C VAL A 65 -11.57 27.16 -2.70
N ARG A 66 -12.17 28.34 -2.56
CA ARG A 66 -11.49 29.52 -2.06
C ARG A 66 -11.51 29.45 -0.53
N HIS A 67 -10.31 29.47 0.05
CA HIS A 67 -10.01 29.91 1.42
C HIS A 67 -10.59 29.10 2.60
N LEU A 68 -9.81 28.13 3.08
CA LEU A 68 -9.50 28.05 4.51
C LEU A 68 -8.02 28.45 4.65
N GLY A 69 -7.76 29.47 5.48
CA GLY A 69 -6.52 30.23 5.50
C GLY A 69 -5.30 29.41 5.88
N ASP A 70 -4.54 28.99 4.87
CA ASP A 70 -3.08 28.92 4.95
C ASP A 70 -2.52 28.93 3.52
N ALA A 71 -1.63 29.87 3.23
CA ALA A 71 -1.15 30.20 1.88
C ALA A 71 -0.19 29.16 1.26
N ARG A 72 -0.43 27.85 1.46
CA ARG A 72 0.31 26.74 0.84
C ARG A 72 -0.59 25.67 0.17
N VAL A 73 -1.88 25.94 -0.02
CA VAL A 73 -2.82 25.01 -0.69
C VAL A 73 -3.48 25.71 -1.89
N GLY A 74 -2.69 26.11 -2.87
CA GLY A 74 -3.17 26.61 -4.16
C GLY A 74 -3.17 25.48 -5.19
N GLN A 75 -4.31 25.25 -5.86
CA GLN A 75 -4.60 24.24 -6.91
C GLN A 75 -5.29 22.91 -6.49
N GLY A 76 -6.01 22.87 -5.36
CA GLY A 76 -6.59 21.63 -4.84
C GLY A 76 -7.96 21.17 -5.40
N LEU A 77 -8.57 21.85 -6.39
CA LEU A 77 -10.02 21.70 -6.65
C LEU A 77 -10.50 21.37 -8.06
N ARG A 78 -9.63 20.81 -8.90
CA ARG A 78 -10.13 19.95 -9.99
C ARG A 78 -10.61 18.56 -9.49
N GLY A 79 -10.40 18.23 -8.21
CA GLY A 79 -10.72 16.94 -7.60
C GLY A 79 -11.96 16.97 -6.71
N VAL A 80 -13.16 17.07 -7.28
CA VAL A 80 -14.43 16.67 -6.61
C VAL A 80 -14.63 15.15 -6.63
N LEU A 81 -13.74 14.46 -7.32
CA LEU A 81 -13.53 13.03 -7.35
C LEU A 81 -13.39 12.35 -5.96
N PRO A 82 -12.58 12.85 -5.00
CA PRO A 82 -12.23 12.10 -3.79
C PRO A 82 -13.37 11.96 -2.78
N ILE A 83 -14.28 12.94 -2.66
CA ILE A 83 -15.37 12.89 -1.67
C ILE A 83 -16.49 11.96 -2.16
N ALA A 84 -16.86 12.01 -3.44
CA ALA A 84 -17.81 11.08 -4.04
C ALA A 84 -17.27 9.63 -4.12
N ILE A 85 -15.94 9.45 -4.24
CA ILE A 85 -15.22 8.18 -4.14
C ILE A 85 -15.22 7.61 -2.72
N ILE A 86 -15.02 8.45 -1.71
CA ILE A 86 -15.06 8.07 -0.29
C ILE A 86 -16.50 7.66 0.11
N THR A 87 -17.54 8.33 -0.40
CA THR A 87 -18.95 7.99 -0.16
C THR A 87 -19.40 6.70 -0.85
N ALA A 88 -19.03 6.49 -2.12
CA ALA A 88 -19.51 5.35 -2.90
C ALA A 88 -18.82 4.02 -2.54
N HIS A 89 -17.55 4.04 -2.09
CA HIS A 89 -16.84 2.82 -1.68
C HIS A 89 -17.28 2.31 -0.30
N GLN A 90 -17.62 3.21 0.63
CA GLN A 90 -18.12 2.86 1.96
C GLN A 90 -19.48 2.12 1.92
N LEU A 91 -20.30 2.34 0.89
CA LEU A 91 -21.59 1.65 0.67
C LEU A 91 -21.48 0.27 0.00
N HIS A 92 -20.32 -0.11 -0.57
CA HIS A 92 -20.18 -1.39 -1.29
C HIS A 92 -19.43 -2.47 -0.49
N ARG A 93 -18.72 -2.13 0.60
CA ARG A 93 -17.95 -3.09 1.41
C ARG A 93 -18.16 -3.05 2.92
N ALA A 94 -19.01 -2.17 3.45
CA ALA A 94 -19.36 -2.22 4.86
C ALA A 94 -20.46 -3.25 5.13
N HIS A 95 -20.07 -4.37 5.74
CA HIS A 95 -20.91 -5.01 6.76
C HIS A 95 -21.56 -3.94 7.65
N GLU A 96 -22.82 -4.15 8.05
CA GLU A 96 -23.70 -3.22 8.80
C GLU A 96 -23.06 -2.48 10.02
N GLU A 97 -21.88 -2.88 10.48
CA GLU A 97 -21.22 -2.40 11.71
C GLU A 97 -20.38 -1.11 11.59
N THR A 98 -20.14 -0.55 10.39
CA THR A 98 -19.23 0.63 10.23
C THR A 98 -19.93 1.99 10.10
N ALA A 99 -21.25 2.05 10.20
CA ALA A 99 -22.06 3.26 10.02
C ALA A 99 -21.79 4.39 11.06
N GLY A 100 -21.15 4.09 12.19
CA GLY A 100 -21.00 5.04 13.30
C GLY A 100 -19.71 5.84 13.39
N LEU A 101 -18.75 5.68 12.45
CA LEU A 101 -17.41 6.28 12.55
C LEU A 101 -17.05 7.28 11.45
N LEU A 102 -17.98 7.55 10.55
CA LEU A 102 -17.76 8.53 9.51
C LEU A 102 -18.32 9.87 9.99
N PRO A 103 -17.60 10.99 9.75
CA PRO A 103 -18.27 12.28 9.69
C PRO A 103 -19.46 12.12 8.75
N ASP A 104 -20.61 12.72 9.08
CA ASP A 104 -21.78 12.65 8.21
C ASP A 104 -21.31 13.01 6.79
N VAL A 105 -21.47 12.08 5.86
CA VAL A 105 -20.94 12.25 4.52
C VAL A 105 -21.61 13.45 3.84
N ALA A 106 -22.81 13.82 4.31
CA ALA A 106 -23.47 15.07 3.99
C ALA A 106 -22.72 16.30 4.53
N ASP A 107 -22.06 16.23 5.68
CA ASP A 107 -21.21 17.30 6.20
C ASP A 107 -19.96 17.49 5.35
N LEU A 108 -19.26 16.42 4.99
CA LEU A 108 -18.11 16.49 4.09
C LEU A 108 -18.49 17.03 2.71
N TRP A 109 -19.64 16.63 2.19
CA TRP A 109 -20.24 17.13 0.96
C TRP A 109 -20.52 18.64 1.03
N ARG A 110 -21.15 19.11 2.11
CA ARG A 110 -21.44 20.53 2.37
C ARG A 110 -20.16 21.36 2.57
N MET A 111 -19.20 20.85 3.33
CA MET A 111 -17.91 21.51 3.60
C MET A 111 -17.07 21.68 2.33
N ALA A 112 -17.21 20.76 1.36
CA ALA A 112 -16.59 20.89 0.05
C ALA A 112 -17.25 21.96 -0.85
N GLY A 113 -18.34 22.58 -0.39
CA GLY A 113 -19.14 23.55 -1.13
C GLY A 113 -19.97 22.93 -2.26
N ALA A 114 -20.09 21.60 -2.30
CA ALA A 114 -20.86 20.91 -3.32
C ALA A 114 -22.37 21.20 -3.15
N THR A 115 -23.06 21.40 -4.26
CA THR A 115 -24.51 21.64 -4.28
C THR A 115 -25.23 20.49 -4.95
N GLY A 116 -26.43 20.15 -4.48
CA GLY A 116 -27.26 19.07 -5.01
C GLY A 116 -27.45 17.91 -4.03
N ASP A 117 -28.33 16.98 -4.38
CA ASP A 117 -28.64 15.80 -3.57
C ASP A 117 -27.56 14.73 -3.73
N LEU A 118 -26.82 14.49 -2.64
CA LEU A 118 -25.78 13.45 -2.56
C LEU A 118 -26.34 12.07 -2.90
N SER A 119 -27.60 11.78 -2.56
CA SER A 119 -28.25 10.49 -2.80
C SER A 119 -28.37 10.18 -4.30
N VAL A 120 -28.61 11.21 -5.12
CA VAL A 120 -28.68 11.08 -6.58
C VAL A 120 -27.32 10.73 -7.16
N LEU A 121 -26.25 11.37 -6.68
CA LEU A 121 -24.89 11.06 -7.13
C LEU A 121 -24.46 9.66 -6.70
N VAL A 122 -24.77 9.27 -5.47
CA VAL A 122 -24.49 7.92 -4.95
C VAL A 122 -25.19 6.85 -5.77
N GLU A 123 -26.47 7.05 -6.10
CA GLU A 123 -27.23 6.10 -6.92
C GLU A 123 -26.70 6.02 -8.35
N ALA A 124 -26.33 7.16 -8.95
CA ALA A 124 -25.73 7.19 -10.29
C ALA A 124 -24.38 6.47 -10.33
N ILE A 125 -23.54 6.64 -9.31
CA ILE A 125 -22.27 5.90 -9.17
C ILE A 125 -22.56 4.40 -9.03
N ARG A 126 -23.49 4.02 -8.15
CA ARG A 126 -23.87 2.62 -7.88
C ARG A 126 -24.40 1.89 -9.11
N THR A 127 -25.14 2.59 -9.97
CA THR A 127 -25.77 2.01 -11.17
C THR A 127 -24.94 2.18 -12.44
N SER A 128 -23.82 2.90 -12.38
CA SER A 128 -22.95 3.09 -13.53
C SER A 128 -22.34 1.78 -14.02
N LYS A 129 -22.28 1.62 -15.34
CA LYS A 129 -21.76 0.43 -16.02
C LYS A 129 -20.50 0.76 -16.79
N ILE A 130 -19.58 -0.19 -16.85
CA ILE A 130 -18.41 -0.12 -17.73
C ILE A 130 -18.89 -0.42 -19.17
N PRO A 131 -18.61 0.43 -20.16
CA PRO A 131 -19.00 0.21 -21.56
C PRO A 131 -18.45 -1.10 -22.12
N GLU A 132 -19.22 -1.75 -23.00
CA GLU A 132 -18.77 -2.96 -23.71
C GLU A 132 -17.49 -2.74 -24.52
N SER A 133 -17.26 -1.52 -25.01
CA SER A 133 -16.01 -1.16 -25.69
C SER A 133 -14.78 -1.25 -24.79
N VAL A 134 -14.92 -0.99 -23.49
CA VAL A 134 -13.85 -1.15 -22.49
C VAL A 134 -13.74 -2.61 -22.08
N LEU A 135 -14.87 -3.29 -21.86
CA LEU A 135 -14.88 -4.71 -21.47
C LEU A 135 -14.34 -5.64 -22.57
N GLY A 136 -14.52 -5.25 -23.85
CA GLY A 136 -14.04 -5.98 -25.01
C GLY A 136 -12.54 -5.85 -25.29
N ASP A 137 -11.87 -4.88 -24.68
CA ASP A 137 -10.40 -4.74 -24.72
C ASP A 137 -9.81 -5.23 -23.39
N PRO A 138 -9.13 -6.40 -23.35
CA PRO A 138 -8.53 -6.94 -22.14
C PRO A 138 -7.59 -5.96 -21.43
N VAL A 139 -6.83 -5.17 -22.18
CA VAL A 139 -5.88 -4.20 -21.60
C VAL A 139 -6.64 -3.07 -20.94
N ALA A 140 -7.66 -2.51 -21.61
CA ALA A 140 -8.48 -1.43 -21.05
C ALA A 140 -9.26 -1.91 -19.82
N ARG A 141 -9.88 -3.09 -19.88
CA ARG A 141 -10.60 -3.71 -18.76
C ARG A 141 -9.69 -3.90 -17.55
N MET A 142 -8.57 -4.61 -17.70
CA MET A 142 -7.66 -4.90 -16.58
C MET A 142 -7.03 -3.63 -16.01
N SER A 143 -6.66 -2.67 -16.86
CA SER A 143 -6.14 -1.37 -16.42
C SER A 143 -7.14 -0.64 -15.53
N LEU A 144 -8.42 -0.65 -15.93
CA LEU A 144 -9.49 -0.02 -15.17
C LEU A 144 -9.78 -0.76 -13.85
N GLU A 145 -10.03 -2.07 -13.92
CA GLU A 145 -10.42 -2.91 -12.78
C GLU A 145 -9.34 -2.98 -11.69
N TYR A 146 -8.07 -3.10 -12.10
CA TYR A 146 -6.95 -3.24 -11.17
C TYR A 146 -6.18 -1.94 -10.93
N SER A 147 -6.64 -0.82 -11.51
CA SER A 147 -5.99 0.50 -11.42
C SER A 147 -4.50 0.50 -11.77
N LEU A 148 -4.14 -0.27 -12.80
CA LEU A 148 -2.78 -0.36 -13.31
C LEU A 148 -2.63 0.44 -14.60
N ALA A 149 -1.42 0.97 -14.83
CA ALA A 149 -1.12 1.69 -16.07
C ALA A 149 -1.31 0.74 -17.28
N PRO A 150 -2.00 1.18 -18.35
CA PRO A 150 -2.28 0.32 -19.49
C PRO A 150 -1.01 -0.16 -20.19
N GLU A 151 0.10 0.57 -20.08
CA GLU A 151 1.41 0.16 -20.58
C GLU A 151 1.94 -1.09 -19.88
N ILE A 152 1.80 -1.16 -18.54
CA ILE A 152 2.22 -2.33 -17.74
C ILE A 152 1.34 -3.53 -18.09
N VAL A 153 0.02 -3.32 -18.14
CA VAL A 153 -0.93 -4.38 -18.49
C VAL A 153 -0.65 -4.91 -19.89
N ARG A 154 -0.41 -4.02 -20.86
CA ARG A 154 -0.06 -4.41 -22.24
C ARG A 154 1.23 -5.22 -22.28
N GLU A 155 2.29 -4.79 -21.60
CA GLU A 155 3.55 -5.54 -21.51
C GLU A 155 3.33 -6.96 -20.94
N TRP A 156 2.50 -7.09 -19.89
CA TRP A 156 2.20 -8.40 -19.32
C TRP A 156 1.37 -9.28 -20.25
N VAL A 157 0.39 -8.71 -20.97
CA VAL A 157 -0.39 -9.44 -21.97
C VAL A 157 0.51 -9.93 -23.11
N GLU A 158 1.39 -9.06 -23.62
CA GLU A 158 2.32 -9.40 -24.71
C GLU A 158 3.32 -10.48 -24.31
N ARG A 159 3.82 -10.46 -23.07
CA ARG A 159 4.84 -11.41 -22.59
C ARG A 159 4.28 -12.72 -22.06
N PHE A 160 3.15 -12.68 -21.37
CA PHE A 160 2.64 -13.81 -20.59
C PHE A 160 1.25 -14.29 -21.04
N GLY A 161 0.60 -13.57 -21.96
CA GLY A 161 -0.77 -13.84 -22.40
C GLY A 161 -1.82 -13.32 -21.41
N GLY A 162 -3.06 -13.20 -21.89
CA GLY A 162 -4.15 -12.54 -21.14
C GLY A 162 -4.45 -13.16 -19.78
N VAL A 163 -4.47 -14.50 -19.68
CA VAL A 163 -4.80 -15.20 -18.43
C VAL A 163 -3.75 -14.92 -17.33
N VAL A 164 -2.46 -15.03 -17.67
CA VAL A 164 -1.39 -14.80 -16.69
C VAL A 164 -1.28 -13.31 -16.37
N ALA A 165 -1.47 -12.43 -17.35
CA ALA A 165 -1.49 -10.99 -17.13
C ALA A 165 -2.59 -10.58 -16.14
N GLU A 166 -3.78 -11.18 -16.23
CA GLU A 166 -4.87 -10.91 -15.30
C GLU A 166 -4.54 -11.35 -13.86
N GLU A 167 -3.93 -12.53 -13.69
CA GLU A 167 -3.47 -12.97 -12.36
C GLU A 167 -2.37 -12.06 -11.80
N LEU A 168 -1.46 -11.54 -12.64
CA LEU A 168 -0.46 -10.54 -12.23
C LEU A 168 -1.12 -9.21 -11.82
N CYS A 169 -2.14 -8.77 -12.56
CA CYS A 169 -2.89 -7.56 -12.22
C CYS A 169 -3.58 -7.70 -10.86
N LYS A 170 -4.27 -8.83 -10.66
CA LYS A 170 -4.95 -9.16 -9.40
C LYS A 170 -3.98 -9.27 -8.23
N ALA A 171 -2.86 -9.97 -8.41
CA ALA A 171 -1.83 -10.10 -7.38
C ALA A 171 -1.22 -8.74 -7.01
N SER A 172 -0.91 -7.90 -8.01
CA SER A 172 -0.36 -6.56 -7.80
C SER A 172 -1.33 -5.61 -7.09
N ASN A 173 -2.64 -5.82 -7.26
CA ASN A 173 -3.68 -5.03 -6.61
C ASN A 173 -4.18 -5.63 -5.29
N THR A 174 -3.56 -6.70 -4.78
CA THR A 174 -3.91 -7.31 -3.49
C THR A 174 -2.94 -6.82 -2.41
N PRO A 175 -3.38 -6.57 -1.16
CA PRO A 175 -2.46 -6.25 -0.06
C PRO A 175 -1.40 -7.34 0.11
N ALA A 176 -0.13 -6.95 0.08
CA ALA A 176 0.98 -7.88 0.29
C ALA A 176 0.93 -8.48 1.72
N PRO A 177 1.31 -9.76 1.86
CA PRO A 177 1.45 -10.40 3.17
C PRO A 177 2.51 -9.68 4.02
N THR A 178 2.37 -9.78 5.35
CA THR A 178 3.40 -9.25 6.26
C THR A 178 4.48 -10.30 6.44
N THR A 179 5.55 -10.18 5.67
CA THR A 179 6.66 -11.14 5.68
C THR A 179 7.85 -10.63 6.49
N ILE A 180 8.44 -11.52 7.26
CA ILE A 180 9.67 -11.29 8.00
C ILE A 180 10.77 -12.24 7.53
N ARG A 181 12.02 -11.87 7.76
CA ARG A 181 13.19 -12.73 7.58
C ARG A 181 13.86 -12.97 8.93
N VAL A 182 14.00 -14.24 9.29
CA VAL A 182 14.72 -14.67 10.48
C VAL A 182 16.21 -14.39 10.34
N ASN A 183 16.84 -13.91 11.41
CA ASN A 183 18.27 -13.70 11.50
C ASN A 183 18.95 -15.00 11.96
N SER A 184 19.55 -15.71 11.01
CA SER A 184 20.23 -16.99 11.26
C SER A 184 21.47 -16.87 12.15
N LEU A 185 21.99 -15.65 12.38
CA LEU A 185 23.07 -15.42 13.35
C LEU A 185 22.56 -15.40 14.80
N ARG A 186 21.23 -15.35 15.01
CA ARG A 186 20.60 -15.22 16.33
C ARG A 186 19.76 -16.43 16.70
N CYS A 187 19.03 -17.00 15.74
CA CYS A 187 18.09 -18.08 16.00
C CYS A 187 17.74 -18.85 14.72
N THR A 188 17.17 -20.03 14.91
CA THR A 188 16.52 -20.81 13.86
C THR A 188 15.11 -20.27 13.55
N ARG A 189 14.53 -20.68 12.42
CA ARG A 189 13.19 -20.26 12.03
C ARG A 189 12.13 -20.72 13.03
N GLU A 190 12.29 -21.93 13.55
CA GLU A 190 11.41 -22.57 14.51
C GLU A 190 11.47 -21.86 15.88
N GLU A 191 12.67 -21.47 16.32
CA GLU A 191 12.85 -20.66 17.53
C GLU A 191 12.23 -19.26 17.39
N CYS A 192 12.39 -18.62 16.23
CA CYS A 192 11.75 -17.33 15.95
C CYS A 192 10.23 -17.44 15.95
N GLN A 193 9.67 -18.48 15.33
CA GLN A 193 8.24 -18.75 15.31
C GLN A 193 7.69 -18.99 16.73
N ALA A 194 8.42 -19.75 17.55
CA ALA A 194 8.05 -19.99 18.95
C ALA A 194 8.14 -18.71 19.82
N ALA A 195 9.09 -17.82 19.54
CA ALA A 195 9.18 -16.52 20.20
C ALA A 195 7.98 -15.63 19.85
N LEU A 196 7.64 -15.53 18.57
CA LEU A 196 6.45 -14.80 18.10
C LEU A 196 5.16 -15.33 18.71
N ALA A 197 5.00 -16.65 18.80
CA ALA A 197 3.83 -17.26 19.41
C ALA A 197 3.68 -16.89 20.91
N ARG A 198 4.79 -16.83 21.66
CA ARG A 198 4.79 -16.37 23.06
C ARG A 198 4.42 -14.89 23.20
N GLU A 199 4.64 -14.09 22.16
CA GLU A 199 4.24 -12.69 22.07
C GLU A 199 2.82 -12.51 21.49
N GLY A 200 2.09 -13.61 21.26
CA GLY A 200 0.74 -13.59 20.71
C GLY A 200 0.66 -13.36 19.21
N VAL A 201 1.76 -13.58 18.48
CA VAL A 201 1.84 -13.40 17.02
C VAL A 201 1.90 -14.76 16.33
N SER A 202 0.82 -15.09 15.62
CA SER A 202 0.77 -16.28 14.77
C SER A 202 1.51 -16.05 13.46
N SER A 203 2.23 -17.07 12.99
CA SER A 203 2.97 -17.03 11.74
C SER A 203 3.11 -18.40 11.10
N VAL A 204 3.30 -18.43 9.78
CA VAL A 204 3.52 -19.63 8.98
C VAL A 204 4.80 -19.50 8.15
N PRO A 205 5.50 -20.59 7.81
CA PRO A 205 6.65 -20.53 6.90
C PRO A 205 6.31 -19.93 5.54
N THR A 206 7.24 -19.16 4.99
CA THR A 206 7.18 -18.75 3.59
C THR A 206 7.35 -19.95 2.65
N ARG A 207 6.86 -19.84 1.40
CA ARG A 207 6.78 -20.97 0.46
C ARG A 207 8.14 -21.39 -0.11
N PHE A 208 8.98 -20.42 -0.41
CA PHE A 208 10.24 -20.55 -1.14
C PHE A 208 11.44 -20.17 -0.28
N SER A 209 11.35 -19.11 0.53
CA SER A 209 12.46 -18.72 1.41
C SER A 209 12.53 -19.64 2.64
N PRO A 210 13.66 -20.32 2.90
CA PRO A 210 13.84 -21.07 4.15
C PRO A 210 14.02 -20.14 5.37
N ALA A 211 14.35 -18.86 5.16
CA ALA A 211 14.54 -17.90 6.24
C ALA A 211 13.28 -17.09 6.57
N GLY A 212 12.20 -17.25 5.82
CA GLY A 212 11.02 -16.39 5.92
C GLY A 212 9.89 -16.97 6.78
N LEU A 213 9.15 -16.06 7.41
CA LEU A 213 7.85 -16.33 8.04
C LEU A 213 6.84 -15.27 7.55
N ILE A 214 5.60 -15.69 7.33
CA ILE A 214 4.45 -14.84 7.04
C ILE A 214 3.66 -14.67 8.32
N LEU A 215 3.46 -13.44 8.78
CA LEU A 215 2.63 -13.12 9.92
C LEU A 215 1.15 -13.10 9.48
N GLU A 216 0.28 -13.78 10.22
CA GLU A 216 -1.15 -13.87 9.87
C GLU A 216 -1.88 -12.52 10.02
N LYS A 217 -1.33 -11.61 10.82
CA LYS A 217 -1.86 -10.26 11.05
C LYS A 217 -0.73 -9.24 11.04
N ARG A 218 -1.07 -8.01 10.68
CA ARG A 218 -0.16 -6.87 10.84
C ARG A 218 0.12 -6.64 12.32
N VAL A 219 1.40 -6.49 12.66
CA VAL A 219 1.87 -6.23 14.02
C VAL A 219 2.70 -4.95 14.07
N ASN A 220 2.77 -4.34 15.24
CA ASN A 220 3.78 -3.31 15.51
C ASN A 220 5.09 -4.02 15.88
N ALA A 221 5.98 -4.26 14.91
CA ALA A 221 7.23 -4.99 15.14
C ALA A 221 8.06 -4.38 16.28
N GLY A 222 8.12 -3.04 16.39
CA GLY A 222 8.85 -2.36 17.47
C GLY A 222 8.34 -2.64 18.89
N ALA A 223 7.13 -3.17 19.05
CA ALA A 223 6.60 -3.59 20.35
C ALA A 223 7.02 -5.02 20.74
N LEU A 224 7.55 -5.81 19.80
CA LEU A 224 7.97 -7.19 20.02
C LEU A 224 9.40 -7.21 20.57
N GLU A 225 9.62 -8.03 21.59
CA GLU A 225 10.95 -8.33 22.13
C GLU A 225 11.78 -9.12 21.11
N SER A 226 11.16 -10.07 20.40
CA SER A 226 11.85 -10.84 19.34
C SER A 226 12.40 -9.95 18.22
N TYR A 227 11.68 -8.88 17.85
CA TYR A 227 12.16 -7.88 16.90
C TYR A 227 13.28 -7.01 17.51
N ARG A 228 13.07 -6.48 18.72
CA ARG A 228 14.08 -5.63 19.41
C ARG A 228 15.38 -6.39 19.73
N GLY A 229 15.30 -7.69 19.93
CA GLY A 229 16.43 -8.60 20.10
C GLY A 229 17.11 -9.01 18.79
N GLY A 230 16.62 -8.55 17.64
CA GLY A 230 17.21 -8.82 16.32
C GLY A 230 17.01 -10.26 15.83
N MET A 231 16.00 -10.98 16.33
CA MET A 231 15.68 -12.34 15.86
C MET A 231 15.15 -12.35 14.43
N PHE A 232 14.55 -11.25 13.97
CA PHE A 232 14.07 -11.11 12.60
C PHE A 232 14.05 -9.66 12.12
N GLU A 233 13.96 -9.50 10.81
CA GLU A 233 13.78 -8.22 10.11
C GLU A 233 12.48 -8.23 9.29
N MET A 234 11.87 -7.06 9.08
CA MET A 234 10.75 -6.93 8.14
C MET A 234 11.30 -7.00 6.71
N GLN A 235 10.98 -8.07 5.96
CA GLN A 235 11.47 -8.23 4.59
C GLN A 235 10.60 -9.19 3.78
N ASP A 236 10.20 -8.74 2.59
CA ASP A 236 9.49 -9.55 1.60
C ASP A 236 10.26 -10.81 1.18
N GLU A 237 9.51 -11.90 0.91
CA GLU A 237 10.07 -13.20 0.54
C GLU A 237 10.94 -13.12 -0.74
N GLY A 238 10.49 -12.39 -1.76
CA GLY A 238 11.25 -12.22 -2.99
C GLY A 238 12.60 -11.55 -2.75
N SER A 239 12.65 -10.57 -1.84
CA SER A 239 13.91 -9.93 -1.44
C SER A 239 14.86 -10.88 -0.70
N GLN A 240 14.32 -11.84 0.05
CA GLN A 240 15.12 -12.86 0.72
C GLN A 240 15.78 -13.78 -0.32
N ILE A 241 15.02 -14.25 -1.31
CA ILE A 241 15.49 -15.12 -2.39
C ILE A 241 16.63 -14.46 -3.17
N ILE A 242 16.53 -13.17 -3.49
CA ILE A 242 17.60 -12.43 -4.20
C ILE A 242 18.95 -12.56 -3.48
N SER A 243 18.95 -12.43 -2.15
CA SER A 243 20.21 -12.52 -1.36
C SER A 243 20.75 -13.95 -1.37
N MET A 244 19.87 -14.95 -1.36
CA MET A 244 20.25 -16.36 -1.41
C MET A 244 20.81 -16.76 -2.78
N LEU A 245 20.25 -16.21 -3.87
CA LEU A 245 20.76 -16.40 -5.22
C LEU A 245 22.14 -15.76 -5.42
N ALA A 246 22.40 -14.62 -4.79
CA ALA A 246 23.74 -14.02 -4.77
C ALA A 246 24.76 -14.91 -4.04
N SER A 247 24.32 -15.66 -3.03
CA SER A 247 25.07 -16.72 -2.33
C SER A 247 26.52 -16.37 -1.95
N PRO A 248 26.77 -15.24 -1.25
CA PRO A 248 28.12 -14.87 -0.89
C PRO A 248 28.74 -15.86 0.10
N ALA A 249 29.95 -16.33 -0.20
CA ALA A 249 30.68 -17.21 0.70
C ALA A 249 31.20 -16.44 1.93
N PRO A 250 31.28 -17.07 3.12
CA PRO A 250 31.95 -16.49 4.28
C PRO A 250 33.35 -15.97 3.94
N GLY A 251 33.68 -14.77 4.40
CA GLY A 251 34.95 -14.08 4.12
C GLY A 251 34.99 -13.27 2.83
N SER A 252 33.95 -13.32 1.99
CA SER A 252 33.90 -12.55 0.73
C SER A 252 33.82 -11.04 0.95
N VAL A 253 34.21 -10.29 -0.07
CA VAL A 253 33.91 -8.86 -0.20
C VAL A 253 32.71 -8.70 -1.14
N VAL A 254 31.63 -8.12 -0.64
CA VAL A 254 30.37 -7.92 -1.38
C VAL A 254 30.09 -6.42 -1.52
N VAL A 255 29.53 -6.03 -2.66
CA VAL A 255 29.05 -4.66 -2.88
C VAL A 255 27.53 -4.72 -3.08
N ASP A 256 26.78 -4.09 -2.17
CA ASP A 256 25.35 -3.83 -2.33
C ASP A 256 25.19 -2.38 -2.81
N ALA A 257 25.08 -2.20 -4.12
CA ALA A 257 25.13 -0.88 -4.76
C ALA A 257 23.87 -0.01 -4.53
N CYS A 258 22.77 -0.64 -4.12
CA CYS A 258 21.47 0.01 -3.87
C CYS A 258 20.88 -0.52 -2.56
N ALA A 259 21.65 -0.37 -1.47
CA ALA A 259 21.37 -1.01 -0.20
C ALA A 259 20.04 -0.53 0.41
N GLY A 260 19.61 0.70 0.14
CA GLY A 260 18.42 1.30 0.74
C GLY A 260 18.51 1.28 2.25
N ALA A 261 17.51 0.69 2.90
CA ALA A 261 17.50 0.47 4.35
C ALA A 261 18.45 -0.66 4.83
N GLY A 262 19.11 -1.36 3.90
CA GLY A 262 20.12 -2.39 4.16
C GLY A 262 19.59 -3.80 4.39
N GLY A 263 18.30 -4.06 4.14
CA GLY A 263 17.70 -5.37 4.37
C GLY A 263 18.42 -6.52 3.65
N LYS A 264 18.84 -6.35 2.38
CA LYS A 264 19.59 -7.38 1.64
C LYS A 264 21.04 -7.48 2.11
N SER A 265 21.69 -6.35 2.38
CA SER A 265 23.02 -6.30 3.00
C SER A 265 23.07 -7.12 4.29
N LEU A 266 22.11 -6.93 5.21
CA LEU A 266 22.02 -7.69 6.46
C LEU A 266 21.76 -9.18 6.23
N HIS A 267 20.98 -9.53 5.19
CA HIS A 267 20.79 -10.93 4.84
C HIS A 267 22.10 -11.57 4.38
N MET A 268 22.82 -10.90 3.49
CA MET A 268 24.11 -11.37 2.98
C MET A 268 25.12 -11.50 4.12
N ALA A 269 25.12 -10.60 5.10
CA ALA A 269 25.96 -10.72 6.30
C ALA A 269 25.66 -12.00 7.09
N ALA A 270 24.37 -12.37 7.22
CA ALA A 270 23.95 -13.59 7.87
C ALA A 270 24.35 -14.85 7.08
N LEU A 271 24.21 -14.83 5.74
CA LEU A 271 24.68 -15.91 4.86
C LEU A 271 26.20 -16.10 4.91
N MET A 272 26.94 -15.00 5.03
CA MET A 272 28.40 -14.98 5.21
C MET A 272 28.84 -15.34 6.64
N GLN A 273 27.91 -15.72 7.53
CA GLN A 273 28.18 -16.07 8.93
C GLN A 273 28.91 -14.97 9.72
N GLY A 274 28.65 -13.70 9.37
CA GLY A 274 29.33 -12.55 9.97
C GLY A 274 30.81 -12.41 9.58
N GLN A 275 31.29 -13.13 8.56
CA GLN A 275 32.68 -13.09 8.11
C GLN A 275 32.81 -12.42 6.75
N GLY A 276 33.74 -11.47 6.60
CA GLY A 276 34.00 -10.78 5.35
C GLY A 276 33.67 -9.29 5.42
N THR A 277 33.35 -8.67 4.28
CA THR A 277 33.05 -7.23 4.20
C THR A 277 31.92 -6.96 3.23
N ILE A 278 30.98 -6.10 3.63
CA ILE A 278 29.89 -5.64 2.77
C ILE A 278 29.99 -4.12 2.61
N HIS A 279 30.16 -3.66 1.38
CA HIS A 279 30.05 -2.26 1.02
C HIS A 279 28.58 -1.97 0.66
N ALA A 280 27.83 -1.44 1.61
CA ALA A 280 26.46 -0.97 1.40
C ALA A 280 26.46 0.48 0.91
N LEU A 281 26.04 0.69 -0.34
CA LEU A 281 26.02 1.98 -1.02
C LEU A 281 24.58 2.36 -1.36
N ASP A 282 24.28 3.65 -1.31
CA ASP A 282 23.03 4.19 -1.83
C ASP A 282 23.25 5.64 -2.27
N SER A 283 22.55 6.06 -3.32
CA SER A 283 22.54 7.46 -3.78
C SER A 283 21.85 8.40 -2.78
N ASP A 284 20.95 7.87 -1.95
CA ASP A 284 20.22 8.61 -0.93
C ASP A 284 20.78 8.29 0.46
N ALA A 285 21.62 9.19 0.97
CA ALA A 285 22.27 9.03 2.27
C ALA A 285 21.28 8.88 3.43
N ALA A 286 20.04 9.38 3.31
CA ALA A 286 19.03 9.23 4.35
C ALA A 286 18.57 7.79 4.52
N ARG A 287 18.56 6.99 3.44
CA ARG A 287 18.16 5.57 3.49
C ARG A 287 19.16 4.72 4.25
N LEU A 288 20.45 5.04 4.16
CA LEU A 288 21.51 4.33 4.89
C LEU A 288 21.50 4.59 6.39
N GLN A 289 20.77 5.60 6.89
CA GLN A 289 20.71 5.88 8.32
C GLN A 289 20.06 4.73 9.10
N SER A 290 19.05 4.07 8.54
CA SER A 290 18.38 2.95 9.20
C SER A 290 19.25 1.70 9.31
N LEU A 291 20.32 1.58 8.51
CA LEU A 291 21.26 0.46 8.57
C LEU A 291 22.25 0.59 9.74
N ARG A 292 22.44 1.80 10.27
CA ARG A 292 23.40 2.07 11.36
C ARG A 292 22.80 1.94 12.76
N ALA A 293 21.47 1.90 12.86
CA ALA A 293 20.71 1.84 14.11
C ALA A 293 20.49 0.40 14.56
#